data_AF-A0A8H3TPN9-F1
#
_entry.id   AF-A0A8H3TPN9-F1
#
_cell.length_a   1.000
_cell.length_b   1.000
_cell.length_c   1.000
_cell.angle_alpha   90.00
_cell.angle_beta   90.00
_cell.angle_gamma   90.00
#
_symmetry.space_group_name_H-M   'P 1'
#
loop_
_entity.id
_entity.type
_entity.pdbx_description
1 polymer ?
#
loop_
_entity_poly.entity_id
_entity_poly.type
_entity_poly.pdbx_seq_one_letter_code
_entity_poly.pdbx_strand_id
1 'polypeptide(L)'
;MSGNAAMLKQVVNPTYAPITHPATPFGTFEAFYPFYLGEHSNRVNRIFHLVGTSVALTCHARVVAALVSYLLRRQTSVQVGPEVGKVLNRLALSAGEAGKVFLTGIIGAYTCAWIGHFFVEKNRPATFKYPLFSLRGDFRMLWEVLSLQRSL
;
A
#
# COMPACT_ATOMS: atom_id res chain seq x y z
N MET A 1 -14.79 19.21 -33.11
CA MET A 1 -14.39 19.34 -31.70
C MET A 1 -13.84 18.02 -31.23
N SER A 2 -12.65 18.07 -30.62
CA SER A 2 -11.74 16.96 -30.27
C SER A 2 -12.42 15.75 -29.61
N GLY A 3 -12.54 14.65 -30.38
CA GLY A 3 -12.86 13.31 -29.87
C GLY A 3 -11.61 12.63 -29.32
N ASN A 4 -11.03 13.18 -28.26
CA ASN A 4 -9.85 12.62 -27.60
C ASN A 4 -9.94 12.67 -26.07
N ALA A 5 -11.12 12.40 -25.53
CA ALA A 5 -11.23 11.87 -24.17
C ALA A 5 -11.03 10.36 -24.31
N ALA A 6 -9.78 9.92 -24.13
CA ALA A 6 -9.43 8.51 -24.02
C ALA A 6 -10.52 7.77 -23.24
N MET A 7 -10.99 6.63 -23.76
CA MET A 7 -11.83 5.72 -22.97
C MET A 7 -11.19 5.59 -21.60
N LEU A 8 -11.79 6.19 -20.57
CA LEU A 8 -11.41 5.91 -19.19
C LEU A 8 -11.61 4.41 -19.07
N LYS A 9 -10.50 3.68 -19.01
CA LYS A 9 -10.51 2.22 -18.95
C LYS A 9 -11.42 1.87 -17.78
N GLN A 10 -12.58 1.29 -18.07
CA GLN A 10 -13.61 1.09 -17.07
C GLN A 10 -13.01 0.29 -15.91
N VAL A 11 -12.94 0.91 -14.73
CA VAL A 11 -12.40 0.24 -13.55
C VAL A 11 -13.41 -0.79 -13.04
N VAL A 12 -12.89 -1.88 -12.47
CA VAL A 12 -13.70 -2.95 -11.90
C VAL A 12 -14.47 -2.43 -10.69
N ASN A 13 -15.77 -2.74 -10.54
CA ASN A 13 -16.61 -2.26 -9.44
C ASN A 13 -16.43 -0.73 -9.17
N PRO A 14 -16.85 0.14 -10.12
CA PRO A 14 -16.59 1.58 -10.04
C PRO A 14 -17.35 2.27 -8.90
N THR A 15 -18.43 1.67 -8.41
CA THR A 15 -19.29 2.21 -7.35
C THR A 15 -18.96 1.64 -5.97
N TYR A 16 -17.97 0.74 -5.86
CA TYR A 16 -17.69 -0.01 -4.64
C TYR A 16 -18.93 -0.71 -4.07
N ALA A 17 -19.80 -1.19 -4.97
CA ALA A 17 -21.01 -1.91 -4.57
C ALA A 17 -20.61 -3.15 -3.76
N PRO A 18 -21.21 -3.35 -2.57
CA PRO A 18 -20.98 -4.56 -1.79
C PRO A 18 -21.31 -5.81 -2.60
N ILE A 19 -20.43 -6.81 -2.53
CA ILE A 19 -20.61 -8.11 -3.19
C ILE A 19 -20.70 -9.17 -2.10
N THR A 20 -21.67 -10.06 -2.22
CA THR A 20 -21.83 -11.16 -1.27
C THR A 20 -20.63 -12.11 -1.31
N HIS A 21 -20.27 -12.67 -0.16
CA HIS A 21 -19.24 -13.69 -0.11
C HIS A 21 -19.65 -14.90 -0.95
N PRO A 22 -18.82 -15.34 -1.91
CA PRO A 22 -19.13 -16.54 -2.67
C PRO A 22 -19.06 -17.79 -1.79
N ALA A 23 -19.89 -18.79 -2.11
CA ALA A 23 -19.88 -20.09 -1.44
C ALA A 23 -18.52 -20.80 -1.61
N THR A 24 -17.87 -20.62 -2.77
CA THR A 24 -16.54 -21.16 -3.07
C THR A 24 -15.44 -20.11 -2.86
N PRO A 25 -14.25 -20.49 -2.36
CA PRO A 25 -13.14 -19.55 -2.25
C PRO A 25 -12.70 -18.94 -3.58
N PHE A 26 -12.15 -17.72 -3.56
CA PHE A 26 -11.60 -17.10 -4.76
C PHE A 26 -10.31 -17.79 -5.21
N GLY A 27 -10.28 -18.26 -6.47
CA GLY A 27 -9.10 -18.87 -7.07
C GLY A 27 -8.12 -17.88 -7.74
N THR A 28 -8.58 -16.67 -8.05
CA THR A 28 -7.78 -15.64 -8.74
C THR A 28 -7.99 -14.26 -8.11
N PHE A 29 -7.01 -13.38 -8.29
CA PHE A 29 -7.12 -12.00 -7.83
C PHE A 29 -8.21 -11.24 -8.59
N GLU A 30 -8.38 -11.53 -9.87
CA GLU A 30 -9.35 -10.87 -10.75
C GLU A 30 -10.79 -11.15 -10.32
N ALA A 31 -11.06 -12.35 -9.79
CA ALA A 31 -12.35 -12.68 -9.20
C ALA A 31 -12.52 -12.06 -7.79
N PHE A 32 -11.42 -11.95 -7.03
CA PHE A 32 -11.42 -11.39 -5.68
C PHE A 32 -11.57 -9.86 -5.65
N TYR A 33 -10.92 -9.15 -6.57
CA TYR A 33 -10.77 -7.69 -6.50
C TYR A 33 -12.09 -6.91 -6.52
N PRO A 34 -13.10 -7.25 -7.35
CA PRO A 34 -14.41 -6.61 -7.26
C PRO A 34 -15.05 -6.77 -5.87
N PHE A 35 -14.92 -7.96 -5.26
CA PHE A 35 -15.43 -8.24 -3.92
C PHE A 35 -14.67 -7.43 -2.86
N TYR A 36 -13.34 -7.39 -2.95
CA TYR A 36 -12.50 -6.56 -2.08
C TYR A 36 -12.92 -5.08 -2.13
N LEU A 37 -13.21 -4.53 -3.31
CA LEU A 37 -13.69 -3.14 -3.41
C LEU A 37 -15.04 -2.95 -2.73
N GLY A 38 -15.95 -3.93 -2.80
CA GLY A 38 -17.23 -3.91 -2.10
C GLY A 38 -17.09 -3.93 -0.57
N GLU A 39 -16.05 -4.60 -0.06
CA GLU A 39 -15.70 -4.58 1.38
C GLU A 39 -15.14 -3.23 1.85
N HIS A 40 -14.94 -2.27 0.93
CA HIS A 40 -14.52 -0.90 1.21
C HIS A 40 -15.52 0.08 0.58
N SER A 41 -16.81 -0.17 0.79
CA SER A 41 -17.90 0.65 0.23
C SER A 41 -17.88 2.08 0.77
N ASN A 42 -17.43 2.26 2.02
CA ASN A 42 -17.32 3.57 2.65
C ASN A 42 -16.00 4.28 2.28
N ARG A 43 -16.10 5.54 1.84
CA ARG A 43 -14.94 6.39 1.51
C ARG A 43 -13.96 6.54 2.66
N VAL A 44 -14.42 6.63 3.90
CA VAL A 44 -13.56 6.78 5.07
C VAL A 44 -12.74 5.49 5.28
N ASN A 45 -13.33 4.31 5.08
CA ASN A 45 -12.61 3.04 5.14
C ASN A 45 -11.47 3.01 4.08
N ARG A 46 -11.78 3.41 2.84
CA ARG A 46 -10.76 3.52 1.77
C ARG A 46 -9.63 4.46 2.15
N ILE A 47 -9.93 5.63 2.71
CA ILE A 47 -8.92 6.60 3.14
C ILE A 47 -8.01 5.98 4.21
N PHE A 48 -8.55 5.26 5.20
CA PHE A 48 -7.73 4.57 6.18
C PHE A 48 -6.76 3.58 5.54
N HIS A 49 -7.22 2.79 4.57
CA HIS A 49 -6.35 1.87 3.82
C HIS A 49 -5.27 2.59 3.02
N LEU A 50 -5.62 3.69 2.33
CA LEU A 50 -4.65 4.48 1.57
C LEU A 50 -3.59 5.11 2.47
N VAL A 51 -4.01 5.68 3.61
CA VAL A 51 -3.10 6.27 4.61
C VAL A 51 -2.18 5.19 5.19
N GLY A 52 -2.75 4.07 5.64
CA GLY A 52 -1.98 2.96 6.20
C GLY A 52 -0.95 2.40 5.22
N THR A 53 -1.36 2.17 3.97
CA THR A 53 -0.47 1.69 2.90
C THR A 53 0.65 2.69 2.61
N SER A 54 0.33 4.00 2.58
CA SER A 54 1.32 5.05 2.34
C SER A 54 2.34 5.16 3.48
N VAL A 55 1.92 4.98 4.74
CA VAL A 55 2.80 4.93 5.91
C VAL A 55 3.74 3.73 5.82
N ALA A 56 3.22 2.53 5.51
CA ALA A 56 4.06 1.35 5.32
C ALA A 56 5.11 1.55 4.22
N LEU A 57 4.69 2.02 3.05
CA LEU A 57 5.58 2.31 1.93
C LEU A 57 6.68 3.30 2.31
N THR A 58 6.33 4.37 3.02
CA THR A 58 7.29 5.39 3.45
C THR A 58 8.32 4.81 4.43
N CYS A 59 7.86 4.07 5.44
CA CYS A 59 8.74 3.41 6.41
C CYS A 59 9.67 2.40 5.72
N HIS A 60 9.14 1.56 4.83
CA HIS A 60 9.93 0.54 4.15
C HIS A 60 10.90 1.15 3.14
N ALA A 61 10.51 2.20 2.42
CA ALA A 61 11.42 2.97 1.56
C ALA A 61 12.57 3.60 2.36
N ARG A 62 12.31 4.11 3.57
CA ARG A 62 13.34 4.65 4.46
C ARG A 62 14.36 3.59 4.88
N VAL A 63 13.92 2.35 5.13
CA VAL A 63 14.79 1.21 5.45
C VAL A 63 15.63 0.82 4.23
N VAL A 64 15.02 0.74 3.04
CA VAL A 64 15.75 0.45 1.79
C VAL A 64 16.81 1.52 1.52
N ALA A 65 16.47 2.81 1.69
CA ALA A 65 17.44 3.90 1.54
C ALA A 65 18.61 3.81 2.53
N ALA A 66 18.33 3.37 3.77
CA ALA A 66 19.39 3.13 4.76
C ALA A 66 20.29 1.96 4.37
N LEU A 67 19.71 0.87 3.87
CA LEU A 67 20.45 -0.30 3.40
C LEU A 67 21.35 0.05 2.20
N VAL A 68 20.81 0.77 1.21
CA VAL A 68 21.61 1.26 0.07
C VAL A 68 22.75 2.15 0.56
N SER A 69 22.47 3.05 1.51
CA SER A 69 23.51 3.91 2.09
C SER A 69 24.59 3.13 2.82
N TYR A 70 24.23 2.06 3.52
CA TYR A 70 25.17 1.15 4.18
C TYR A 70 26.05 0.40 3.17
N LEU A 71 25.45 -0.15 2.10
CA LEU A 71 26.17 -0.89 1.07
C LEU A 71 27.15 -0.02 0.30
N LEU A 72 26.74 1.21 -0.08
CA LEU A 72 27.62 2.16 -0.77
C LEU A 72 28.84 2.54 0.08
N ARG A 73 28.69 2.65 1.41
CA ARG A 73 29.81 2.91 2.33
C ARG A 73 30.75 1.73 2.50
N ARG A 74 30.22 0.51 2.45
CA ARG A 74 31.00 -0.74 2.54
C ARG A 74 31.84 -0.99 1.29
N GLN A 75 31.47 -0.42 0.16
CA GLN A 75 32.19 -0.60 -1.09
C GLN A 75 33.43 0.29 -1.14
N THR A 76 34.59 -0.28 -0.82
CA THR A 76 35.89 0.41 -0.74
C THR A 76 36.39 0.97 -2.07
N SER A 77 35.87 0.48 -3.20
CA SER A 77 36.22 0.95 -4.54
C SER A 77 35.51 2.25 -4.95
N VAL A 78 34.52 2.71 -4.18
CA VAL A 78 33.75 3.93 -4.46
C VAL A 78 34.21 5.03 -3.52
N GLN A 79 34.96 6.00 -4.05
CA GLN A 79 35.28 7.21 -3.31
C GLN A 79 34.05 8.12 -3.27
N VAL A 80 33.39 8.17 -2.12
CA VAL A 80 32.23 9.04 -1.91
C VAL A 80 32.72 10.43 -1.47
N GLY A 81 32.47 11.44 -2.30
CA GLY A 81 32.80 12.83 -1.97
C GLY A 81 32.05 13.34 -0.72
N PRO A 82 32.52 14.44 -0.10
CA PRO A 82 32.02 14.92 1.19
C PRO A 82 30.52 15.24 1.19
N GLU A 83 29.99 15.83 0.11
CA GLU A 83 28.56 16.15 0.01
C GLU A 83 27.67 14.90 -0.05
N VAL A 84 28.09 13.89 -0.81
CA VAL A 84 27.38 12.61 -0.86
C VAL A 84 27.49 11.88 0.48
N GLY A 85 28.64 11.94 1.15
CA GLY A 85 28.85 11.39 2.49
C GLY A 85 27.88 11.96 3.53
N LYS A 86 27.61 13.27 3.49
CA LYS A 86 26.60 13.92 4.34
C LYS A 86 25.20 13.37 4.09
N VAL A 87 24.80 13.20 2.83
CA VAL A 87 23.48 12.63 2.47
C VAL A 87 23.36 11.20 2.98
N LEU A 88 24.35 10.36 2.71
CA LEU A 88 24.36 8.98 3.20
C LEU A 88 24.31 8.91 4.74
N ASN A 89 24.87 9.90 5.46
CA ASN A 89 24.84 9.93 6.93
C ASN A 89 23.42 10.20 7.42
N ARG A 90 22.70 11.13 6.77
CA ARG A 90 21.30 11.43 7.09
C ARG A 90 20.36 10.25 6.83
N LEU A 91 20.72 9.40 5.88
CA LEU A 91 19.98 8.19 5.53
C LEU A 91 20.40 6.97 6.35
N ALA A 92 21.48 7.02 7.12
CA ALA A 92 21.89 5.88 7.93
C ALA A 92 20.81 5.52 8.96
N LEU A 93 20.71 4.23 9.28
CA LEU A 93 19.99 3.69 10.41
C LEU A 93 20.86 2.58 10.99
N SER A 94 20.90 2.46 12.32
CA SER A 94 21.36 1.23 12.96
C SER A 94 20.43 0.06 12.63
N ALA A 95 20.89 -1.17 12.79
CA ALA A 95 20.06 -2.36 12.58
C ALA A 95 18.79 -2.34 13.48
N GLY A 96 18.94 -1.89 14.74
CA GLY A 96 17.83 -1.75 15.67
C GLY A 96 16.81 -0.70 15.24
N GLU A 97 17.26 0.46 14.74
CA GLU A 97 16.36 1.50 14.21
C GLU A 97 15.68 1.05 12.92
N ALA A 98 16.40 0.39 12.02
CA ALA A 98 15.83 -0.16 10.79
C ALA A 98 14.72 -1.17 11.11
N GLY A 99 14.95 -2.07 12.08
CA GLY A 99 13.93 -2.99 12.56
C GLY A 99 12.70 -2.29 13.13
N LYS A 100 12.89 -1.26 13.97
CA LYS A 100 11.79 -0.45 14.51
C LYS A 100 10.98 0.23 13.41
N VAL A 101 11.64 0.92 12.47
CA VAL A 101 10.97 1.61 11.36
C VAL A 101 10.18 0.63 10.49
N PHE A 102 10.75 -0.54 10.21
CA PHE A 102 10.07 -1.58 9.44
C PHE A 102 8.79 -2.08 10.12
N LEU A 103 8.88 -2.38 11.42
CA LEU A 103 7.73 -2.81 12.23
C LEU A 103 6.68 -1.71 12.38
N THR A 104 7.09 -0.45 12.58
CA THR A 104 6.16 0.70 12.61
C THR A 104 5.34 0.78 11.33
N GLY A 105 5.95 0.55 10.16
CA GLY A 105 5.24 0.52 8.89
C GLY A 105 4.16 -0.57 8.85
N ILE A 106 4.49 -1.78 9.29
CA ILE A 106 3.54 -2.91 9.33
C ILE A 106 2.41 -2.62 10.32
N ILE A 107 2.74 -2.29 11.56
CA ILE A 107 1.76 -2.04 12.61
C ILE A 107 0.84 -0.89 12.20
N GLY A 108 1.39 0.22 11.72
CA GLY A 108 0.62 1.38 11.27
C GLY A 108 -0.38 1.03 10.16
N ALA A 109 0.04 0.26 9.15
CA ALA A 109 -0.86 -0.15 8.08
C ALA A 109 -2.04 -1.01 8.58
N TYR A 110 -1.76 -2.03 9.39
CA TYR A 110 -2.81 -2.89 9.97
C TYR A 110 -3.72 -2.12 10.92
N THR A 111 -3.18 -1.22 11.74
CA THR A 111 -3.99 -0.38 12.63
C THR A 111 -4.95 0.48 11.84
N CYS A 112 -4.50 1.17 10.78
CA CYS A 112 -5.39 1.96 9.94
C CYS A 112 -6.46 1.10 9.27
N ALA A 113 -6.06 -0.02 8.63
CA ALA A 113 -6.99 -0.92 7.95
C ALA A 113 -8.08 -1.48 8.89
N TRP A 114 -7.70 -1.90 10.10
CA TRP A 114 -8.64 -2.44 11.09
C TRP A 114 -9.58 -1.38 11.64
N ILE A 115 -9.12 -0.14 11.83
CA ILE A 115 -10.01 0.97 12.22
C ILE A 115 -11.10 1.14 11.16
N GLY A 116 -10.71 1.16 9.88
CA GLY A 116 -11.64 1.23 8.76
C GLY A 116 -12.64 0.07 8.75
N HIS A 117 -12.16 -1.17 8.78
CA HIS A 117 -13.04 -2.33 8.73
C HIS A 117 -13.96 -2.47 9.94
N PHE A 118 -13.45 -2.37 11.17
CA PHE A 118 -14.25 -2.69 12.35
C PHE A 118 -15.16 -1.55 12.81
N PHE A 119 -14.73 -0.30 12.66
CA PHE A 119 -15.46 0.86 13.19
C PHE A 119 -16.25 1.62 12.13
N VAL A 120 -15.77 1.64 10.87
CA VAL A 120 -16.44 2.35 9.77
C VAL A 120 -17.32 1.41 8.98
N GLU A 121 -16.74 0.37 8.39
CA GLU A 121 -17.48 -0.57 7.53
C GLU A 121 -18.28 -1.59 8.36
N LYS A 122 -17.83 -1.86 9.59
CA LYS A 122 -18.39 -2.87 10.50
C LYS A 122 -18.41 -4.28 9.88
N ASN A 123 -17.41 -4.61 9.06
CA ASN A 123 -17.21 -5.93 8.49
C ASN A 123 -15.93 -6.58 9.02
N ARG A 124 -15.75 -7.88 8.71
CA ARG A 124 -14.52 -8.60 9.04
C ARG A 124 -13.57 -8.51 7.84
N PRO A 125 -12.34 -8.00 8.02
CA PRO A 125 -11.38 -7.88 6.92
C PRO A 125 -11.20 -9.17 6.13
N ALA A 126 -11.27 -9.07 4.81
CA ALA A 126 -10.99 -10.19 3.90
C ALA A 126 -9.58 -10.78 4.10
N THR A 127 -8.65 -10.01 4.68
CA THR A 127 -7.27 -10.42 4.96
C THR A 127 -7.18 -11.67 5.82
N PHE A 128 -8.18 -11.93 6.69
CA PHE A 128 -8.20 -13.14 7.51
C PHE A 128 -8.37 -14.43 6.70
N LYS A 129 -8.93 -14.34 5.48
CA LYS A 129 -9.09 -15.47 4.58
C LYS A 129 -8.14 -15.40 3.38
N TYR A 130 -7.84 -14.20 2.89
CA TYR A 130 -7.02 -13.97 1.69
C TYR A 130 -5.93 -12.92 1.92
N PRO A 131 -4.94 -13.19 2.80
CA PRO A 131 -3.97 -12.17 3.24
C PRO A 131 -3.18 -11.56 2.07
N LEU A 132 -2.71 -12.39 1.14
CA LEU A 132 -1.93 -11.92 -0.01
C LEU A 132 -2.79 -11.16 -1.03
N PHE A 133 -4.04 -11.58 -1.24
CA PHE A 133 -4.94 -10.87 -2.16
C PHE A 133 -5.41 -9.54 -1.57
N SER A 134 -5.68 -9.48 -0.26
CA SER A 134 -6.00 -8.23 0.43
C SER A 134 -4.84 -7.23 0.34
N LEU A 135 -3.61 -7.67 0.61
CA LEU A 135 -2.43 -6.82 0.47
C LEU A 135 -2.26 -6.32 -0.98
N ARG A 136 -2.41 -7.20 -1.97
CA ARG A 136 -2.40 -6.81 -3.39
C ARG A 136 -3.54 -5.85 -3.73
N GLY A 137 -4.70 -6.02 -3.09
CA GLY A 137 -5.87 -5.15 -3.21
C GLY A 137 -5.57 -3.73 -2.74
N ASP A 138 -4.90 -3.58 -1.59
CA ASP A 138 -4.49 -2.28 -1.05
C ASP A 138 -3.56 -1.53 -2.03
N PHE A 139 -2.53 -2.22 -2.55
CA PHE A 139 -1.62 -1.64 -3.55
C PHE A 139 -2.33 -1.31 -4.86
N ARG A 140 -3.23 -2.18 -5.33
CA ARG A 140 -3.98 -1.97 -6.57
C ARG A 140 -4.92 -0.76 -6.43
N MET A 141 -5.63 -0.65 -5.30
CA MET A 141 -6.51 0.49 -5.03
C MET A 141 -5.70 1.80 -4.88
N LEU A 142 -4.57 1.78 -4.17
CA LEU A 142 -3.66 2.92 -4.07
C LEU A 142 -3.20 3.37 -5.45
N TRP A 143 -2.77 2.45 -6.30
CA TRP A 143 -2.35 2.76 -7.67
C TRP A 143 -3.49 3.35 -8.50
N GLU A 144 -4.69 2.75 -8.47
CA GLU A 144 -5.85 3.25 -9.23
C GLU A 144 -6.26 4.66 -8.81
N VAL A 145 -6.14 4.99 -7.51
CA VAL A 145 -6.39 6.35 -6.99
C VAL A 145 -5.29 7.33 -7.39
N LEU A 146 -4.02 6.96 -7.22
CA LEU A 146 -2.88 7.83 -7.56
C LEU A 146 -2.75 8.09 -9.07
N SER A 147 -3.11 7.12 -9.90
CA SER A 147 -3.15 7.25 -11.36
C SER A 147 -4.45 7.87 -11.90
N LEU A 148 -5.32 8.35 -11.00
CA LEU A 148 -6.60 8.99 -11.34
C LEU A 148 -7.56 8.10 -12.15
N GLN A 149 -7.37 6.77 -12.11
CA GLN A 149 -8.27 5.81 -12.73
C GLN A 149 -9.55 5.61 -11.92
N ARG A 150 -9.47 5.82 -10.60
CA ARG A 150 -10.56 5.61 -9.64
C ARG A 150 -10.70 6.80 -8.70
N SER A 151 -11.93 7.25 -8.49
CA SER A 151 -12.26 8.22 -7.45
C SER A 151 -12.38 7.56 -6.09
N LEU A 152 -12.06 8.32 -5.05
CA LEU A 152 -12.20 7.91 -3.66
C LEU A 152 -13.62 7.83 -3.15
#